data_AF-A0A3S5AF76-F1
#
_entry.id   AF-A0A3S5AF76-F1
#
_cell.length_a   1.000
_cell.length_b   1.000
_cell.length_c   1.000
_cell.angle_alpha   90.00
_cell.angle_beta   90.00
_cell.angle_gamma   90.00
#
_symmetry.space_group_name_H-M   'P 1'
#
loop_
_entity.id
_entity.type
_entity.pdbx_description
1 polymer ?
#
loop_
_entity_poly.entity_id
_entity_poly.type
_entity_poly.pdbx_seq_one_letter_code
_entity_poly.pdbx_strand_id
1 'polypeptide(L)'
;MGAFDCEDVTHVEGDVDPIRDLEIIAEELRLKDCEFAQKEWEKLDKIVIRGGDTKQRPSYDCITKARDFLLDGKTIRFENWSVAEIEILNIYLFLTSKPIIYLVNLSEKDYIRKKNKWLPKIKEWIDHNDPGASIVPFSAEFEERLLSMTPEEKQTLVSKSPELTGQLGKIIKLGYSALHLKYFFTCGKDEVKAWPIHT
;
A
#
# COMPACT_ATOMS: atom_id res chain seq x y z
N MET A 1 0.58 8.41 6.34
CA MET A 1 0.14 9.80 6.10
C MET A 1 -0.46 10.36 7.39
N GLY A 2 -0.09 11.58 7.76
CA GLY A 2 -0.65 12.27 8.93
C GLY A 2 -1.93 13.00 8.55
N ALA A 3 -2.98 12.89 9.37
CA ALA A 3 -4.23 13.63 9.21
C ALA A 3 -4.55 14.46 10.47
N PHE A 4 -3.50 14.96 11.13
CA PHE A 4 -3.57 15.82 12.31
C PHE A 4 -2.51 16.92 12.21
N ASP A 5 -2.81 18.07 12.80
CA ASP A 5 -1.89 19.20 12.88
C ASP A 5 -0.93 18.94 14.08
N CYS A 6 0.38 18.89 13.83
CA CYS A 6 1.40 18.69 14.86
C CYS A 6 2.48 19.77 14.70
N GLU A 7 2.74 20.53 15.77
CA GLU A 7 3.77 21.59 15.76
C GLU A 7 5.20 21.03 15.55
N ASP A 8 5.42 19.74 15.84
CA ASP A 8 6.71 19.06 15.73
C ASP A 8 6.96 18.34 14.38
N VAL A 9 5.97 18.31 13.48
CA VAL A 9 6.14 17.73 12.14
C VAL A 9 6.30 18.86 11.14
N THR A 10 7.53 19.06 10.64
CA THR A 10 7.81 20.02 9.57
C THR A 10 7.18 19.54 8.27
N HIS A 11 6.02 20.10 7.93
CA HIS A 11 5.42 19.94 6.61
C HIS A 11 6.28 20.73 5.60
N VAL A 12 6.81 20.02 4.61
CA VAL A 12 7.73 20.59 3.59
C VAL A 12 7.07 21.76 2.83
N GLU A 13 5.73 21.82 2.81
CA GLU A 13 4.93 22.89 2.17
C GLU A 13 4.03 23.71 3.12
N GLY A 14 4.31 23.71 4.44
CA GLY A 14 3.73 24.69 5.38
C GLY A 14 2.32 24.41 5.94
N ASP A 15 1.45 23.67 5.24
CA ASP A 15 0.10 23.29 5.70
C ASP A 15 -0.15 21.78 5.58
N VAL A 16 -0.99 21.22 6.47
CA VAL A 16 -1.41 19.81 6.43
C VAL A 16 -2.46 19.61 5.34
N ASP A 17 -2.09 18.93 4.26
CA ASP A 17 -3.01 18.51 3.21
C ASP A 17 -2.76 17.06 2.78
N PRO A 18 -3.44 16.08 3.42
CA PRO A 18 -3.28 14.67 3.12
C PRO A 18 -3.62 14.30 1.67
N ILE A 19 -4.47 15.08 0.99
CA ILE A 19 -4.83 14.80 -0.41
C ILE A 19 -3.65 15.12 -1.32
N ARG A 20 -3.00 16.25 -1.08
CA ARG A 20 -1.79 16.64 -1.80
C ARG A 20 -0.67 15.61 -1.61
N ASP A 21 -0.46 15.16 -0.37
CA ASP A 21 0.55 14.13 -0.08
C ASP A 21 0.29 12.83 -0.87
N LEU A 22 -0.98 12.42 -0.99
CA LEU A 22 -1.37 11.24 -1.78
C LEU A 22 -1.08 11.42 -3.27
N GLU A 23 -1.40 12.59 -3.82
CA GLU A 23 -1.16 12.91 -5.23
C GLU A 23 0.34 12.96 -5.55
N ILE A 24 1.14 13.60 -4.69
CA ILE A 24 2.60 13.67 -4.86
C ILE A 24 3.19 12.26 -4.86
N ILE A 25 2.88 11.44 -3.86
CA ILE A 25 3.44 10.08 -3.77
C ILE A 25 2.99 9.23 -4.97
N ALA A 26 1.72 9.30 -5.36
CA ALA A 26 1.23 8.52 -6.50
C ALA A 26 1.93 8.92 -7.81
N GLU A 27 2.10 10.22 -8.04
CA GLU A 27 2.80 10.75 -9.21
C GLU A 27 4.28 10.39 -9.20
N GLU A 28 4.98 10.55 -8.08
CA GLU A 28 6.40 10.20 -7.95
C GLU A 28 6.66 8.73 -8.24
N LEU A 29 5.84 7.83 -7.68
CA LEU A 29 5.96 6.39 -7.93
C LEU A 29 5.74 6.06 -9.41
N ARG A 30 4.73 6.68 -10.04
CA ARG A 30 4.46 6.49 -11.47
C ARG A 30 5.62 6.99 -12.32
N LEU A 31 6.13 8.19 -12.06
CA LEU A 31 7.25 8.76 -12.82
C LEU A 31 8.51 7.92 -12.70
N LYS A 32 8.79 7.33 -11.53
CA LYS A 32 9.91 6.40 -11.36
C LYS A 32 9.72 5.13 -12.18
N ASP A 33 8.51 4.59 -12.22
CA ASP A 33 8.21 3.46 -13.10
C ASP A 33 8.25 3.84 -14.59
N CYS A 34 7.85 5.05 -14.99
CA CYS A 34 8.00 5.55 -16.36
C CYS A 34 9.48 5.57 -16.78
N GLU A 35 10.34 6.18 -15.95
CA GLU A 35 11.79 6.25 -16.19
C GLU A 35 12.40 4.86 -16.32
N PHE A 36 11.96 3.93 -15.48
CA PHE A 36 12.43 2.56 -15.49
C PHE A 36 11.93 1.79 -16.71
N ALA A 37 10.63 1.84 -17.02
CA ALA A 37 10.02 1.21 -18.19
C ALA A 37 10.67 1.69 -19.49
N GLN A 38 10.94 2.99 -19.61
CA GLN A 38 11.63 3.57 -20.78
C GLN A 38 13.04 2.97 -20.96
N LYS A 39 13.82 2.86 -19.89
CA LYS A 39 15.18 2.28 -19.94
C LYS A 39 15.15 0.80 -20.34
N GLU A 40 14.23 0.02 -19.81
CA GLU A 40 14.10 -1.40 -20.15
C GLU A 40 13.58 -1.59 -21.58
N TRP A 41 12.64 -0.74 -22.00
CA TRP A 41 12.15 -0.71 -23.37
C TRP A 41 13.29 -0.46 -24.38
N GLU A 42 14.16 0.52 -24.14
CA GLU A 42 15.29 0.83 -25.03
C GLU A 42 16.28 -0.33 -25.19
N LYS A 43 16.48 -1.13 -24.14
CA LYS A 43 17.30 -2.35 -24.20
C LYS A 43 16.64 -3.41 -25.07
N LEU A 44 15.34 -3.64 -24.87
CA LEU A 44 14.57 -4.61 -25.63
C LEU A 44 14.41 -4.20 -27.10
N ASP A 45 14.22 -2.91 -27.40
CA ASP A 45 14.18 -2.38 -28.78
C ASP A 45 15.45 -2.74 -29.56
N LYS A 46 16.61 -2.53 -28.95
CA LYS A 46 17.90 -2.87 -29.56
C LYS A 46 18.04 -4.35 -29.84
N ILE A 47 17.58 -5.21 -28.94
CA ILE A 47 17.73 -6.67 -29.06
C ILE A 47 16.70 -7.25 -30.04
N VAL A 48 15.43 -6.84 -29.91
CA VAL A 48 14.30 -7.44 -30.63
C VAL A 48 14.10 -6.80 -31.99
N ILE A 49 14.02 -5.46 -32.06
CA ILE A 49 13.72 -4.75 -33.31
C ILE A 49 14.97 -4.64 -34.18
N ARG A 50 16.08 -4.19 -33.59
CA ARG A 50 17.33 -3.98 -34.35
C ARG A 50 18.15 -5.26 -34.49
N GLY A 51 18.18 -6.09 -33.43
CA GLY A 51 18.91 -7.34 -33.40
C GLY A 51 18.14 -8.54 -33.96
N GLY A 52 16.83 -8.43 -34.16
CA GLY A 52 16.01 -9.48 -34.75
C GLY A 52 15.73 -10.69 -33.85
N ASP A 53 15.94 -10.59 -32.53
CA ASP A 53 15.64 -11.69 -31.61
C ASP A 53 14.13 -11.85 -31.40
N THR A 54 13.56 -12.90 -31.99
CA THR A 54 12.14 -13.21 -31.88
C THR A 54 11.76 -13.82 -30.52
N LYS A 55 12.72 -14.31 -29.72
CA LYS A 55 12.44 -14.95 -28.42
C LYS A 55 12.03 -13.93 -27.37
N GLN A 56 12.61 -12.72 -27.41
CA GLN A 56 12.32 -11.64 -26.48
C GLN A 56 11.15 -10.76 -26.92
N ARG A 57 10.48 -11.12 -28.02
CA ARG A 57 9.35 -10.36 -28.56
C ARG A 57 8.20 -10.18 -27.56
N PRO A 58 7.77 -11.23 -26.81
CA PRO A 58 6.72 -11.06 -25.80
C PRO A 58 7.09 -10.04 -24.71
N SER A 59 8.33 -10.06 -24.24
CA SER A 59 8.84 -9.09 -23.26
C SER A 59 8.82 -7.67 -23.80
N TYR A 60 9.26 -7.48 -25.06
CA TYR A 60 9.22 -6.18 -25.72
C TYR A 60 7.80 -5.64 -25.85
N ASP A 61 6.86 -6.46 -26.34
CA ASP A 61 5.47 -6.03 -26.52
C ASP A 61 4.81 -5.70 -25.16
N CYS A 62 5.06 -6.51 -24.13
CA CYS A 62 4.59 -6.27 -22.76
C CYS A 62 5.15 -4.98 -22.15
N ILE A 63 6.47 -4.74 -22.25
CA ILE A 63 7.10 -3.54 -21.70
C ILE A 63 6.73 -2.28 -22.50
N THR A 64 6.51 -2.41 -23.81
CA THR A 64 5.97 -1.32 -24.64
C THR A 64 4.60 -0.90 -24.12
N LYS A 65 3.69 -1.87 -23.92
CA LYS A 65 2.36 -1.61 -23.35
C LYS A 65 2.45 -0.99 -21.95
N ALA A 66 3.30 -1.53 -21.07
CA ALA A 66 3.47 -1.00 -19.71
C ALA A 66 3.99 0.45 -19.70
N ARG A 67 4.99 0.76 -20.53
CA ARG A 67 5.51 2.12 -20.70
C ARG A 67 4.42 3.07 -21.16
N ASP A 68 3.69 2.72 -22.23
CA ASP A 68 2.66 3.60 -22.80
C ASP A 68 1.52 3.82 -21.80
N PHE A 69 1.16 2.78 -21.05
CA PHE A 69 0.16 2.88 -19.98
C PHE A 69 0.59 3.83 -18.85
N LEU A 70 1.85 3.76 -18.44
CA LEU A 70 2.43 4.67 -17.43
C LEU A 70 2.50 6.12 -17.94
N LEU A 71 2.85 6.33 -19.21
CA LEU A 71 2.89 7.66 -19.85
C LEU A 71 1.49 8.28 -20.00
N ASP A 72 0.46 7.47 -20.18
CA ASP A 72 -0.95 7.89 -20.14
C ASP A 72 -1.44 8.28 -18.73
N GLY A 73 -0.56 8.24 -17.74
CA GLY A 73 -0.84 8.62 -16.38
C GLY A 73 -1.46 7.52 -15.52
N LYS A 74 -1.48 6.29 -16.02
CA LYS A 74 -2.13 5.15 -15.35
C LYS A 74 -1.13 4.30 -14.58
N THR A 75 -1.63 3.50 -13.65
CA THR A 75 -0.84 2.74 -12.68
C THR A 75 -0.91 1.24 -13.00
N ILE A 76 0.24 0.55 -13.07
CA ILE A 76 0.34 -0.83 -13.60
C ILE A 76 -0.68 -1.80 -12.99
N ARG A 77 -0.95 -1.73 -11.68
CA ARG A 77 -1.88 -2.64 -11.00
C ARG A 77 -3.35 -2.54 -11.43
N PHE A 78 -3.76 -1.47 -12.12
CA PHE A 78 -5.16 -1.28 -12.52
C PHE A 78 -5.49 -1.80 -13.92
N GLU A 79 -4.48 -2.15 -14.71
CA GLU A 79 -4.69 -2.74 -16.02
C GLU A 79 -4.95 -4.25 -15.91
N ASN A 80 -5.78 -4.77 -16.82
CA ASN A 80 -6.01 -6.20 -16.92
C ASN A 80 -4.93 -6.86 -17.78
N TRP A 81 -3.89 -7.36 -17.12
CA TRP A 81 -2.80 -8.09 -17.75
C TRP A 81 -3.15 -9.57 -17.91
N SER A 82 -2.77 -10.15 -19.06
CA SER A 82 -2.81 -11.60 -19.26
C SER A 82 -1.81 -12.31 -18.34
N VAL A 83 -2.03 -13.59 -18.08
CA VAL A 83 -1.14 -14.40 -17.23
C VAL A 83 0.31 -14.35 -17.71
N ALA A 84 0.54 -14.42 -19.02
CA ALA A 84 1.87 -14.32 -19.61
C ALA A 84 2.51 -12.93 -19.41
N GLU A 85 1.74 -11.85 -19.52
CA GLU A 85 2.23 -10.49 -19.23
C GLU A 85 2.57 -10.36 -17.73
N ILE A 86 1.75 -10.92 -16.83
CA ILE A 86 2.01 -10.88 -15.38
C ILE A 86 3.33 -11.59 -15.05
N GLU A 87 3.59 -12.76 -15.63
CA GLU A 87 4.87 -13.47 -15.44
C GLU A 87 6.06 -12.62 -15.85
N ILE A 88 5.95 -11.88 -16.96
CA ILE A 88 6.98 -10.96 -17.43
C ILE A 88 7.13 -9.78 -16.45
N LEU A 89 6.03 -9.10 -16.11
CA LEU A 89 6.04 -7.92 -15.22
C LEU A 89 6.62 -8.23 -13.84
N ASN A 90 6.41 -9.44 -13.32
CA ASN A 90 6.96 -9.87 -12.04
C ASN A 90 8.50 -9.93 -12.02
N ILE A 91 9.16 -10.01 -13.18
CA ILE A 91 10.63 -9.92 -13.28
C ILE A 91 11.11 -8.49 -13.04
N TYR A 92 10.31 -7.50 -13.47
CA TYR A 92 10.67 -6.08 -13.47
C TYR A 92 10.36 -5.36 -12.16
N LEU A 93 9.46 -5.90 -11.34
CA LEU A 93 9.18 -5.44 -9.97
C LEU A 93 8.82 -3.96 -9.85
N PHE A 94 8.01 -3.44 -10.79
CA PHE A 94 7.46 -2.09 -10.77
C PHE A 94 6.92 -1.68 -9.38
N LEU A 95 7.04 -0.40 -9.05
CA LEU A 95 6.56 0.14 -7.77
C LEU A 95 5.04 0.18 -7.74
N THR A 96 4.43 0.63 -8.83
CA THR A 96 2.99 0.80 -9.04
C THR A 96 2.23 -0.51 -9.22
N SER A 97 2.92 -1.66 -9.34
CA SER A 97 2.27 -2.97 -9.34
C SER A 97 1.97 -3.48 -7.92
N LYS A 98 2.57 -2.88 -6.90
CA LYS A 98 2.44 -3.36 -5.51
C LYS A 98 1.08 -2.95 -4.92
N PRO A 99 0.46 -3.81 -4.10
CA PRO A 99 -0.76 -3.48 -3.37
C PRO A 99 -0.46 -2.42 -2.29
N ILE A 100 -1.41 -1.51 -2.06
CA ILE A 100 -1.30 -0.45 -1.05
C ILE A 100 -2.36 -0.62 0.03
N ILE A 101 -1.97 -0.34 1.27
CA ILE A 101 -2.87 -0.18 2.41
C ILE A 101 -2.70 1.24 2.94
N TYR A 102 -3.78 2.00 2.99
CA TYR A 102 -3.77 3.38 3.46
C TYR A 102 -3.98 3.43 4.98
N LEU A 103 -2.90 3.71 5.70
CA LEU A 103 -2.93 3.97 7.13
C LEU A 103 -3.09 5.47 7.38
N VAL A 104 -4.27 5.88 7.82
CA VAL A 104 -4.59 7.28 8.10
C VAL A 104 -4.35 7.52 9.59
N ASN A 105 -3.22 8.17 9.90
CA ASN A 105 -2.86 8.47 11.29
C ASN A 105 -3.63 9.71 11.77
N LEU A 106 -4.42 9.54 12.82
CA LEU A 106 -5.25 10.56 13.45
C LEU A 106 -4.68 10.92 14.83
N SER A 107 -5.03 12.12 15.31
CA SER A 107 -4.87 12.43 16.73
C SER A 107 -5.69 11.47 17.58
N GLU A 108 -5.24 11.21 18.82
CA GLU A 108 -5.98 10.31 19.72
C GLU A 108 -7.44 10.77 19.90
N LYS A 109 -7.66 12.07 20.04
CA LYS A 109 -9.00 12.67 20.21
C LYS A 109 -9.93 12.38 19.04
N ASP A 110 -9.44 12.52 17.81
CA ASP A 110 -10.22 12.26 16.60
C ASP A 110 -10.50 10.77 16.40
N TYR A 111 -9.51 9.93 16.74
CA TYR A 111 -9.65 8.48 16.70
C TYR A 111 -10.73 7.99 17.67
N ILE A 112 -10.70 8.45 18.93
CA ILE A 112 -11.70 8.11 19.95
C ILE A 112 -13.10 8.57 19.52
N ARG A 113 -13.22 9.80 18.99
CA ARG A 113 -14.50 10.38 18.55
C ARG A 113 -14.98 9.83 17.20
N LYS A 114 -14.15 9.05 16.49
CA LYS A 114 -14.40 8.50 15.15
C LYS A 114 -14.79 9.57 14.12
N LYS A 115 -14.19 10.77 14.23
CA LYS A 115 -14.48 11.92 13.36
C LYS A 115 -13.22 12.71 13.09
N ASN A 116 -12.96 13.01 11.83
CA ASN A 116 -11.86 13.87 11.39
C ASN A 116 -12.23 14.55 10.06
N LYS A 117 -11.76 15.78 9.86
CA LYS A 117 -12.09 16.62 8.68
C LYS A 117 -11.58 16.04 7.35
N TRP A 118 -10.52 15.23 7.39
CA TRP A 118 -9.86 14.67 6.21
C TRP A 118 -10.37 13.30 5.80
N LEU A 119 -10.90 12.51 6.74
CA LEU A 119 -11.34 11.14 6.45
C LEU A 119 -12.31 11.03 5.25
N PRO A 120 -13.35 11.87 5.12
CA PRO A 120 -14.25 11.81 3.96
C PRO A 120 -13.52 12.11 2.65
N LYS A 121 -12.65 13.12 2.64
CA LYS A 121 -11.88 13.53 1.45
C LYS A 121 -10.88 12.45 1.01
N ILE A 122 -10.18 11.86 1.98
CA ILE A 122 -9.21 10.78 1.74
C ILE A 122 -9.95 9.57 1.15
N LYS A 123 -11.11 9.24 1.72
CA LYS A 123 -11.93 8.14 1.20
C LYS A 123 -12.36 8.40 -0.23
N GLU A 124 -12.88 9.58 -0.54
CA GLU A 124 -13.31 9.96 -1.89
C GLU A 124 -12.15 9.90 -2.89
N TRP A 125 -10.97 10.41 -2.51
CA TRP A 125 -9.79 10.34 -3.36
C TRP A 125 -9.36 8.89 -3.63
N ILE A 126 -9.37 8.02 -2.61
CA ILE A 126 -8.98 6.61 -2.75
C ILE A 126 -10.02 5.85 -3.59
N ASP A 127 -11.31 6.09 -3.37
CA ASP A 127 -12.37 5.46 -4.15
C ASP A 127 -12.25 5.81 -5.65
N HIS A 128 -11.72 6.99 -5.98
CA HIS A 128 -11.47 7.42 -7.36
C HIS A 128 -10.14 6.93 -7.96
N ASN A 129 -9.05 6.99 -7.19
CA ASN A 129 -7.68 6.77 -7.68
C ASN A 129 -7.11 5.37 -7.38
N ASP A 130 -7.64 4.67 -6.38
CA ASP A 130 -7.22 3.32 -5.98
C ASP A 130 -8.43 2.47 -5.53
N PRO A 131 -9.35 2.16 -6.47
CA PRO A 131 -10.59 1.49 -6.13
C PRO A 131 -10.33 0.12 -5.51
N GLY A 132 -10.90 -0.10 -4.33
CA GLY A 132 -10.76 -1.36 -3.58
C GLY A 132 -9.60 -1.39 -2.59
N ALA A 133 -8.79 -0.33 -2.50
CA ALA A 133 -7.73 -0.26 -1.50
C ALA A 133 -8.29 -0.19 -0.06
N SER A 134 -7.55 -0.80 0.86
CA SER A 134 -7.93 -0.83 2.27
C SER A 134 -7.53 0.46 2.97
N ILE A 135 -8.50 1.11 3.63
CA ILE A 135 -8.28 2.29 4.47
C ILE A 135 -8.41 1.89 5.94
N VAL A 136 -7.41 2.20 6.74
CA VAL A 136 -7.41 1.97 8.19
C VAL A 136 -7.12 3.28 8.92
N PRO A 137 -8.16 3.94 9.47
CA PRO A 137 -7.97 5.02 10.43
C PRO A 137 -7.39 4.44 11.72
N PHE A 138 -6.27 4.99 12.18
CA PHE A 138 -5.63 4.61 13.45
C PHE A 138 -5.02 5.83 14.12
N SER A 139 -4.59 5.70 15.37
CA SER A 139 -3.80 6.74 16.05
C SER A 139 -2.55 6.11 16.63
N ALA A 140 -1.39 6.52 16.13
CA ALA A 140 -0.11 6.01 16.63
C ALA A 140 0.07 6.31 18.12
N GLU A 141 -0.33 7.51 18.57
CA GLU A 141 -0.33 7.93 19.97
C GLU A 141 -1.21 7.00 20.84
N PHE A 142 -2.40 6.66 20.35
CA PHE A 142 -3.28 5.72 21.05
C PHE A 142 -2.68 4.31 21.15
N GLU A 143 -2.09 3.80 20.06
CA GLU A 143 -1.46 2.48 20.04
C GLU A 143 -0.27 2.41 21.00
N GLU A 144 0.57 3.44 21.02
CA GLU A 144 1.72 3.54 21.92
C GLU A 144 1.27 3.51 23.38
N ARG A 145 0.26 4.32 23.73
CA ARG A 145 -0.33 4.31 25.07
C ARG A 145 -0.90 2.94 25.43
N LEU A 146 -1.59 2.29 24.49
CA LEU A 146 -2.16 0.96 24.70
C LEU A 146 -1.07 -0.10 24.90
N LEU A 147 0.10 0.04 24.26
CA LEU A 147 1.25 -0.83 24.49
C LEU A 147 1.84 -0.64 25.88
N SER A 148 1.93 0.60 26.37
CA SER A 148 2.49 0.91 27.70
C SER A 148 1.55 0.62 28.88
N MET A 149 0.25 0.42 28.64
CA MET A 149 -0.74 0.17 29.70
C MET A 149 -0.56 -1.18 30.41
N THR A 150 -0.83 -1.19 31.72
CA THR A 150 -0.89 -2.43 32.52
C THR A 150 -2.13 -3.27 32.18
N PRO A 151 -2.17 -4.56 32.54
CA PRO A 151 -3.35 -5.40 32.34
C PRO A 151 -4.64 -4.82 32.96
N GLU A 152 -4.53 -4.22 34.16
CA GLU A 152 -5.66 -3.61 34.87
C GLU A 152 -6.20 -2.37 34.13
N GLU A 153 -5.30 -1.54 33.59
CA GLU A 153 -5.67 -0.36 32.81
C GLU A 153 -6.37 -0.76 31.51
N LYS A 154 -5.83 -1.77 30.82
CA LYS A 154 -6.45 -2.35 29.61
C LYS A 154 -7.85 -2.88 29.91
N GLN A 155 -8.02 -3.61 31.01
CA GLN A 155 -9.31 -4.16 31.40
C GLN A 155 -10.31 -3.04 31.73
N THR A 156 -9.85 -1.95 32.35
CA THR A 156 -10.66 -0.76 32.63
C THR A 156 -11.09 -0.06 31.34
N LEU A 157 -10.19 0.09 30.37
CA LEU A 157 -10.48 0.70 29.07
C LEU A 157 -11.53 -0.11 28.30
N VAL A 158 -11.36 -1.44 28.23
CA VAL A 158 -12.32 -2.34 27.58
C VAL A 158 -13.68 -2.31 28.25
N SER A 159 -13.71 -2.18 29.58
CA SER A 159 -14.98 -2.11 30.34
C SER A 159 -15.73 -0.79 30.12
N LYS A 160 -15.01 0.33 29.94
CA LYS A 160 -15.60 1.66 29.75
C LYS A 160 -15.95 1.97 28.29
N SER A 161 -15.13 1.49 27.37
CA SER A 161 -15.23 1.78 25.93
C SER A 161 -14.84 0.53 25.13
N PRO A 162 -15.68 -0.50 25.09
CA PRO A 162 -15.39 -1.75 24.38
C PRO A 162 -15.17 -1.56 22.88
N GLU A 163 -15.72 -0.49 22.30
CA GLU A 163 -15.54 -0.09 20.91
C GLU A 163 -14.18 0.56 20.60
N LEU A 164 -13.39 0.85 21.64
CA LEU A 164 -12.09 1.50 21.54
C LEU A 164 -10.97 0.47 21.61
N THR A 165 -10.70 -0.16 20.47
CA THR A 165 -9.65 -1.18 20.34
C THR A 165 -8.48 -0.67 19.51
N GLY A 166 -7.28 -1.22 19.74
CA GLY A 166 -6.16 -1.01 18.84
C GLY A 166 -6.43 -1.59 17.43
N GLN A 167 -5.91 -0.92 16.41
CA GLN A 167 -5.91 -1.34 15.01
C GLN A 167 -4.67 -2.14 14.63
N LEU A 168 -3.62 -2.19 15.44
CA LEU A 168 -2.36 -2.85 15.05
C LEU A 168 -2.56 -4.31 14.60
N GLY A 169 -3.38 -5.07 15.33
CA GLY A 169 -3.73 -6.45 14.95
C GLY A 169 -4.49 -6.54 13.62
N LYS A 170 -5.33 -5.55 13.28
CA LYS A 170 -6.02 -5.46 11.99
C LYS A 170 -5.04 -5.10 10.87
N ILE A 171 -4.15 -4.14 11.11
CA ILE A 171 -3.12 -3.69 10.15
C ILE A 171 -2.22 -4.87 9.77
N ILE A 172 -1.74 -5.65 10.75
CA ILE A 172 -0.91 -6.83 10.50
C ILE A 172 -1.64 -7.86 9.62
N LYS A 173 -2.89 -8.17 9.96
CA LYS A 173 -3.71 -9.13 9.18
C LYS A 173 -3.96 -8.66 7.76
N LEU A 174 -4.23 -7.36 7.57
CA LEU A 174 -4.38 -6.77 6.25
C LEU A 174 -3.08 -6.83 5.45
N GLY A 175 -1.94 -6.51 6.06
CA GLY A 175 -0.63 -6.63 5.42
C GLY A 175 -0.34 -8.06 4.94
N TYR A 176 -0.64 -9.06 5.77
CA TYR A 176 -0.50 -10.47 5.39
C TYR A 176 -1.38 -10.83 4.18
N SER A 177 -2.64 -10.42 4.22
CA SER A 177 -3.58 -10.68 3.13
C SER A 177 -3.20 -9.97 1.84
N ALA A 178 -2.68 -8.73 1.93
CA ALA A 178 -2.25 -7.95 0.77
C ALA A 178 -1.03 -8.57 0.08
N LEU A 179 -0.17 -9.27 0.83
CA LEU A 179 0.98 -10.00 0.28
C LEU A 179 0.59 -11.41 -0.26
N HIS A 180 -0.70 -11.72 -0.33
CA HIS A 180 -1.22 -13.03 -0.71
C HIS A 180 -0.67 -14.18 0.16
N LEU A 181 -0.34 -13.87 1.42
CA LEU A 181 0.14 -14.87 2.37
C LEU A 181 -1.02 -15.52 3.12
N LYS A 182 -0.99 -16.83 3.20
CA LYS A 182 -1.80 -17.65 4.10
C LYS A 182 -0.87 -18.40 5.05
N TYR A 183 -1.45 -19.05 6.06
CA TYR A 183 -0.68 -19.90 6.96
C TYR A 183 -1.42 -21.21 7.24
N PHE A 184 -0.64 -22.27 7.47
CA PHE A 184 -1.12 -23.52 8.05
C PHE A 184 -0.45 -23.74 9.41
N PHE A 185 -1.06 -24.58 10.24
CA PHE A 185 -0.55 -24.87 11.57
C PHE A 185 0.09 -26.26 11.62
N THR A 186 1.22 -26.35 12.30
CA THR A 186 1.72 -27.61 12.86
C THR A 186 1.44 -27.60 14.36
N CYS A 187 0.70 -28.59 14.85
CA CYS A 187 0.33 -28.71 16.26
C CYS A 187 0.90 -30.00 16.84
N GLY A 188 1.82 -29.88 17.79
CA GLY A 188 2.37 -30.97 18.57
C GLY A 188 2.32 -30.66 20.07
N LYS A 189 2.73 -31.62 20.89
CA LYS A 189 2.81 -31.45 22.34
C LYS A 189 3.87 -30.42 22.75
N ASP A 190 4.91 -30.28 21.93
CA ASP A 190 6.07 -29.42 22.17
C ASP A 190 5.91 -28.02 21.54
N GLU A 191 5.26 -27.93 20.37
CA GLU A 191 5.14 -26.69 19.61
C GLU A 191 3.79 -26.59 18.88
N VAL A 192 3.21 -25.39 18.90
CA VAL A 192 2.15 -24.97 17.99
C VAL A 192 2.66 -23.79 17.18
N LYS A 193 2.78 -23.95 15.86
CA LYS A 193 3.39 -22.94 14.98
C LYS A 193 2.58 -22.71 13.71
N ALA A 194 2.49 -21.44 13.32
CA ALA A 194 1.92 -21.00 12.06
C ALA A 194 3.04 -20.80 11.02
N TRP A 195 2.89 -21.40 9.85
CA TRP A 195 3.88 -21.33 8.76
C TRP A 195 3.30 -20.56 7.58
N PRO A 196 3.91 -19.44 7.15
CA PRO A 196 3.44 -18.68 5.99
C PRO A 196 3.69 -19.41 4.67
N ILE A 197 2.73 -19.31 3.77
CA ILE A 197 2.80 -19.77 2.38
C ILE A 197 2.17 -18.71 1.45
N HIS A 198 2.69 -18.59 0.23
CA HIS A 198 2.05 -17.79 -0.82
C HIS A 198 0.83 -18.53 -1.37
N THR A 199 -0.20 -17.78 -1.73
CA THR A 199 -1.42 -18.27 -2.38
C THR A 199 -1.42 -17.88 -3.85
#